data_AF-A0A9P6FU65-F1
#
_entry.id   AF-A0A9P6FU65-F1
#
_cell.length_a   1.000
_cell.length_b   1.000
_cell.length_c   1.000
_cell.angle_alpha   90.00
_cell.angle_beta   90.00
_cell.angle_gamma   90.00
#
_symmetry.space_group_name_H-M   'P 1'
#
loop_
_entity.id
_entity.type
_entity.pdbx_description
1 polymer ?
#
loop_
_entity_poly.entity_id
_entity_poly.type
_entity_poly.pdbx_seq_one_letter_code
_entity_poly.pdbx_strand_id
1 'polypeptide(L)'
;MVEPRTSYQQSIFENGIAHFKDILTETQLSMDHLFNTHHHHGCIAPFCQPNFPQSTHYVDKTTESSRRFQPFKILGGDDFETAICHQFISTAKPIVLNATDINGSNPITIALDFSHCDTLQFGKTSLGSGHENVLTRGYEGYPRFDFIQGPLFIQASIGDFGRHNTGSAKLSKAFNVRDTDGTNQIERYLNDLYGPDHSAKIHVPVPGFRVVYIRGSPGKPSHRDLVKRFPDVRHASFEEVKENLFKIIVT
;
A
#
# COMPACT_ATOMS: atom_id res chain seq x y z
N MET A 1 -10.74 25.48 16.50
CA MET A 1 -9.34 25.91 16.70
C MET A 1 -8.50 24.65 16.61
N VAL A 2 -7.64 24.54 15.61
CA VAL A 2 -6.72 23.40 15.45
C VAL A 2 -5.49 23.70 16.30
N GLU A 3 -5.12 22.82 17.22
CA GLU A 3 -3.92 23.02 18.03
C GLU A 3 -2.67 23.02 17.13
N PRO A 4 -1.70 23.91 17.37
CA PRO A 4 -0.47 23.95 16.61
C PRO A 4 0.35 22.68 16.89
N ARG A 5 0.86 22.06 15.81
CA ARG A 5 1.76 20.90 15.90
C ARG A 5 3.00 21.26 16.74
N THR A 6 3.48 20.31 17.54
CA THR A 6 4.70 20.50 18.32
C THR A 6 5.91 20.66 17.41
N SER A 7 6.90 21.46 17.81
CA SER A 7 8.11 21.74 16.99
C SER A 7 8.90 20.48 16.61
N TYR A 8 8.77 19.41 17.40
CA TYR A 8 9.37 18.10 17.11
C TYR A 8 8.64 17.34 16.00
N GLN A 9 7.29 17.37 15.99
CA GLN A 9 6.50 16.79 14.91
C GLN A 9 6.66 17.57 13.60
N GLN A 10 6.85 18.88 13.69
CA GLN A 10 7.15 19.74 12.54
C GLN A 10 8.50 19.39 11.90
N SER A 11 9.56 19.17 12.69
CA SER A 11 10.89 18.87 12.14
C SER A 11 11.03 17.46 11.57
N ILE A 12 10.32 16.46 12.13
CA ILE A 12 10.22 15.12 11.53
C ILE A 12 9.46 15.19 10.20
N PHE A 13 8.38 15.98 10.15
CA PHE A 13 7.61 16.20 8.93
C PHE A 13 8.45 16.91 7.85
N GLU A 14 9.20 17.95 8.20
CA GLU A 14 10.01 18.73 7.25
C GLU A 14 11.27 17.99 6.77
N ASN A 15 11.99 17.29 7.66
CA ASN A 15 13.14 16.47 7.29
C ASN A 15 12.72 15.21 6.52
N GLY A 16 11.53 14.67 6.83
CA GLY A 16 10.86 13.67 6.00
C GLY A 16 10.63 14.21 4.59
N ILE A 17 9.99 15.37 4.43
CA ILE A 17 9.70 15.96 3.12
C ILE A 17 10.94 16.13 2.23
N ALA A 18 12.11 16.50 2.77
CA ALA A 18 13.31 16.67 1.96
C ALA A 18 13.86 15.34 1.41
N HIS A 19 14.00 14.32 2.27
CA HIS A 19 14.41 12.98 1.83
C HIS A 19 13.35 12.33 0.92
N PHE A 20 12.08 12.62 1.18
CA PHE A 20 10.96 12.12 0.39
C PHE A 20 10.77 12.83 -0.94
N LYS A 21 11.21 14.08 -1.12
CA LYS A 21 11.22 14.74 -2.43
C LYS A 21 12.20 14.08 -3.40
N ASP A 22 13.34 13.63 -2.90
CA ASP A 22 14.29 12.84 -3.69
C ASP A 22 13.69 11.47 -4.03
N ILE A 23 13.07 10.79 -3.05
CA ILE A 23 12.34 9.53 -3.28
C ILE A 23 11.17 9.73 -4.23
N LEU A 24 10.41 10.83 -4.17
CA LEU A 24 9.29 11.13 -5.06
C LEU A 24 9.77 11.44 -6.46
N THR A 25 10.88 12.16 -6.62
CA THR A 25 11.47 12.40 -7.94
C THR A 25 11.96 11.09 -8.53
N GLU A 26 12.62 10.25 -7.75
CA GLU A 26 13.06 8.91 -8.16
C GLU A 26 11.89 7.93 -8.38
N THR A 27 10.83 8.01 -7.57
CA THR A 27 9.63 7.16 -7.66
C THR A 27 8.75 7.60 -8.80
N GLN A 28 8.59 8.90 -9.04
CA GLN A 28 7.89 9.44 -10.21
C GLN A 28 8.67 9.06 -11.48
N LEU A 29 10.00 9.22 -11.50
CA LEU A 29 10.85 8.79 -12.62
C LEU A 29 10.86 7.26 -12.81
N SER A 30 10.83 6.47 -11.74
CA SER A 30 10.77 5.00 -11.77
C SER A 30 9.39 4.51 -12.22
N MET A 31 8.33 5.15 -11.75
CA MET A 31 6.95 4.93 -12.20
C MET A 31 6.83 5.31 -13.68
N ASP A 32 7.29 6.50 -14.10
CA ASP A 32 7.36 6.98 -15.49
C ASP A 32 8.20 6.06 -16.40
N HIS A 33 9.25 5.45 -15.88
CA HIS A 33 10.01 4.45 -16.62
C HIS A 33 9.29 3.09 -16.73
N LEU A 34 8.66 2.60 -15.66
CA LEU A 34 7.74 1.45 -15.70
C LEU A 34 6.58 1.68 -16.67
N PHE A 35 6.09 2.93 -16.77
CA PHE A 35 5.03 3.32 -17.70
C PHE A 35 5.48 3.28 -19.17
N ASN A 36 6.73 3.68 -19.46
CA ASN A 36 7.24 3.73 -20.83
C ASN A 36 7.79 2.39 -21.35
N THR A 37 8.26 1.51 -20.47
CA THR A 37 8.85 0.20 -20.86
C THR A 37 7.81 -0.85 -21.25
N HIS A 38 6.55 -0.73 -20.84
CA HIS A 38 5.49 -1.71 -21.16
C HIS A 38 4.72 -1.44 -22.46
N HIS A 39 5.05 -0.40 -23.23
CA HIS A 39 4.51 -0.19 -24.58
C HIS A 39 5.28 -0.91 -25.71
N HIS A 40 6.39 -1.58 -25.40
CA HIS A 40 7.10 -2.42 -26.35
C HIS A 40 7.40 -3.82 -25.78
N HIS A 41 6.88 -4.83 -26.49
CA HIS A 41 7.15 -6.27 -26.41
C HIS A 41 6.29 -7.15 -25.49
N GLY A 42 5.75 -8.20 -26.13
CA GLY A 42 5.00 -9.29 -25.53
C GLY A 42 5.89 -10.34 -24.84
N CYS A 43 5.18 -11.20 -24.11
CA CYS A 43 5.54 -12.51 -23.52
C CYS A 43 6.99 -13.00 -23.67
N ILE A 44 7.65 -13.45 -22.58
CA ILE A 44 8.11 -14.83 -22.27
C ILE A 44 8.61 -14.87 -20.79
N ALA A 45 8.39 -15.98 -20.07
CA ALA A 45 9.13 -16.45 -18.88
C ALA A 45 9.65 -17.88 -19.17
N PRO A 46 10.49 -18.60 -18.36
CA PRO A 46 11.10 -18.26 -17.05
C PRO A 46 12.59 -18.70 -16.84
N PHE A 47 13.17 -18.29 -15.68
CA PHE A 47 14.23 -18.89 -14.82
C PHE A 47 15.63 -19.29 -15.37
N CYS A 48 16.71 -18.75 -14.75
CA CYS A 48 17.81 -19.46 -14.03
C CYS A 48 18.97 -18.52 -13.60
N GLN A 49 19.43 -18.63 -12.35
CA GLN A 49 20.76 -18.20 -11.83
C GLN A 49 21.66 -19.46 -11.70
N PRO A 50 22.95 -19.45 -11.23
CA PRO A 50 23.89 -18.35 -10.88
C PRO A 50 25.32 -18.53 -11.49
N ASN A 51 26.25 -17.59 -11.26
CA ASN A 51 27.64 -17.83 -10.78
C ASN A 51 28.56 -16.59 -10.93
N PHE A 52 29.26 -16.23 -9.84
CA PHE A 52 30.47 -15.40 -9.80
C PHE A 52 31.69 -16.31 -9.56
N PRO A 53 32.90 -15.93 -10.02
CA PRO A 53 33.92 -15.52 -9.04
C PRO A 53 34.82 -14.33 -9.48
N GLN A 54 35.79 -14.02 -8.60
CA GLN A 54 36.46 -12.75 -8.29
C GLN A 54 37.70 -12.35 -9.13
N SER A 55 38.12 -11.07 -8.94
CA SER A 55 39.51 -10.51 -8.97
C SER A 55 40.10 -10.18 -10.37
N THR A 56 40.90 -9.14 -10.67
CA THR A 56 41.85 -8.24 -9.95
C THR A 56 42.03 -6.89 -10.70
N HIS A 57 42.70 -5.93 -10.05
CA HIS A 57 43.21 -4.60 -10.43
C HIS A 57 43.59 -4.27 -11.89
N TYR A 58 43.30 -3.02 -12.34
CA TYR A 58 44.30 -2.01 -12.78
C TYR A 58 43.66 -0.60 -12.91
N VAL A 59 44.46 0.44 -12.65
CA VAL A 59 44.10 1.88 -12.66
C VAL A 59 44.22 2.45 -14.07
N ASP A 60 43.24 3.26 -14.50
CA ASP A 60 43.53 4.38 -15.39
C ASP A 60 42.57 5.57 -15.14
N LYS A 61 43.13 6.77 -15.14
CA LYS A 61 42.44 8.06 -14.98
C LYS A 61 42.51 8.77 -16.33
N THR A 62 41.38 8.97 -17.00
CA THR A 62 41.05 10.24 -17.68
C THR A 62 39.62 10.22 -18.26
N THR A 63 38.83 11.16 -17.77
CA THR A 63 37.83 11.99 -18.47
C THR A 63 37.05 11.39 -19.65
N GLU A 64 35.84 10.90 -19.37
CA GLU A 64 34.65 11.34 -20.11
C GLU A 64 33.41 11.04 -19.27
N SER A 65 32.49 12.01 -19.21
CA SER A 65 31.25 11.96 -18.44
C SER A 65 30.26 10.97 -19.06
N SER A 66 30.58 9.68 -19.01
CA SER A 66 29.58 8.63 -19.07
C SER A 66 28.82 8.67 -17.75
N ARG A 67 27.72 9.44 -17.71
CA ARG A 67 26.63 9.16 -16.77
C ARG A 67 26.20 7.73 -17.06
N ARG A 68 26.86 6.77 -16.40
CA ARG A 68 26.41 5.39 -16.36
C ARG A 68 24.96 5.49 -15.89
N PHE A 69 24.04 5.17 -16.78
CA PHE A 69 22.66 4.91 -16.40
C PHE A 69 22.74 3.91 -15.26
N GLN A 70 22.49 4.39 -14.04
CA GLN A 70 22.26 3.51 -12.91
C GLN A 70 21.09 2.62 -13.34
N PRO A 71 21.21 1.28 -13.28
CA PRO A 71 20.08 0.41 -13.55
C PRO A 71 18.93 0.87 -12.66
N PHE A 72 17.81 1.27 -13.28
CA PHE A 72 16.66 1.82 -12.58
C PHE A 72 16.30 0.93 -11.41
N LYS A 73 16.23 1.51 -10.20
CA LYS A 73 15.78 0.82 -9.00
C LYS A 73 14.35 0.36 -9.26
N ILE A 74 14.15 -0.96 -9.37
CA ILE A 74 12.82 -1.55 -9.42
C ILE A 74 12.13 -1.17 -8.11
N LEU A 75 11.00 -0.48 -8.21
CA LEU A 75 10.22 -0.07 -7.05
C LEU A 75 9.87 -1.30 -6.21
N GLY A 76 10.36 -1.35 -4.96
CA GLY A 76 10.00 -2.40 -4.02
C GLY A 76 8.55 -2.28 -3.54
N GLY A 77 8.05 -3.32 -2.87
CA GLY A 77 6.75 -3.25 -2.19
C GLY A 77 6.73 -2.13 -1.14
N ASP A 78 7.78 -2.04 -0.33
CA ASP A 78 7.90 -1.05 0.74
C ASP A 78 8.01 0.39 0.19
N ASP A 79 8.71 0.57 -0.93
CA ASP A 79 8.79 1.85 -1.64
C ASP A 79 7.39 2.26 -2.15
N PHE A 80 6.61 1.32 -2.69
CA PHE A 80 5.25 1.57 -3.17
C PHE A 80 4.27 1.92 -2.04
N GLU A 81 4.30 1.18 -0.94
CA GLU A 81 3.49 1.47 0.25
C GLU A 81 3.81 2.88 0.79
N THR A 82 5.10 3.20 0.89
CA THR A 82 5.58 4.50 1.36
C THR A 82 5.11 5.63 0.45
N ALA A 83 5.16 5.44 -0.87
CA ALA A 83 4.66 6.41 -1.84
C ALA A 83 3.14 6.63 -1.73
N ILE A 84 2.35 5.56 -1.56
CA ILE A 84 0.90 5.67 -1.33
C ILE A 84 0.62 6.41 -0.03
N CYS A 85 1.29 6.04 1.06
CA CYS A 85 1.12 6.69 2.36
C CYS A 85 1.36 8.19 2.24
N HIS A 86 2.45 8.59 1.56
CA HIS A 86 2.76 9.98 1.33
C HIS A 86 1.64 10.70 0.56
N GLN A 87 1.10 10.09 -0.49
CA GLN A 87 0.02 10.72 -1.26
C GLN A 87 -1.28 10.83 -0.48
N PHE A 88 -1.62 9.81 0.32
CA PHE A 88 -2.76 9.88 1.22
C PHE A 88 -2.66 11.11 2.11
N ILE A 89 -1.55 11.28 2.84
CA ILE A 89 -1.40 12.38 3.81
C ILE A 89 -1.21 13.76 3.16
N SER A 90 -0.79 13.80 1.90
CA SER A 90 -0.53 15.06 1.17
C SER A 90 -1.78 15.60 0.46
N THR A 91 -2.83 14.79 0.33
CA THR A 91 -4.04 15.20 -0.39
C THR A 91 -4.94 16.02 0.53
N ALA A 92 -5.26 17.26 0.12
CA ALA A 92 -6.13 18.17 0.88
C ALA A 92 -7.64 17.91 0.71
N LYS A 93 -8.01 16.96 -0.16
CA LYS A 93 -9.39 16.60 -0.49
C LYS A 93 -9.62 15.12 -0.20
N PRO A 94 -10.88 14.70 0.03
CA PRO A 94 -11.21 13.29 0.08
C PRO A 94 -10.73 12.57 -1.18
N ILE A 95 -10.08 11.42 -0.99
CA ILE A 95 -9.60 10.59 -2.09
C ILE A 95 -10.74 9.69 -2.52
N VAL A 96 -11.01 9.66 -3.82
CA VAL A 96 -12.07 8.85 -4.41
C VAL A 96 -11.44 7.87 -5.38
N LEU A 97 -11.66 6.57 -5.15
CA LEU A 97 -11.14 5.50 -5.99
C LEU A 97 -12.31 4.71 -6.58
N ASN A 98 -12.31 4.54 -7.90
CA ASN A 98 -13.15 3.59 -8.59
C ASN A 98 -12.56 2.19 -8.44
N ALA A 99 -13.22 1.37 -7.65
CA ALA A 99 -12.83 -0.01 -7.42
C ALA A 99 -13.79 -0.97 -8.12
N THR A 100 -13.32 -2.19 -8.30
CA THR A 100 -14.10 -3.33 -8.81
C THR A 100 -13.97 -4.49 -7.84
N ASP A 101 -14.64 -5.61 -8.05
CA ASP A 101 -14.19 -6.87 -7.45
C ASP A 101 -12.83 -7.31 -8.04
N ILE A 102 -12.23 -8.34 -7.45
CA ILE A 102 -10.93 -8.88 -7.91
C ILE A 102 -10.99 -9.63 -9.26
N ASN A 103 -12.13 -9.59 -9.96
CA ASN A 103 -12.30 -10.02 -11.34
C ASN A 103 -12.63 -8.84 -12.28
N GLY A 104 -12.55 -7.59 -11.81
CA GLY A 104 -12.79 -6.40 -12.62
C GLY A 104 -14.27 -6.14 -12.91
N SER A 105 -15.18 -6.78 -12.17
CA SER A 105 -16.62 -6.63 -12.30
C SER A 105 -17.18 -5.83 -11.12
N ASN A 106 -18.48 -5.52 -11.13
CA ASN A 106 -19.18 -4.90 -10.00
C ASN A 106 -18.52 -3.59 -9.51
N PRO A 107 -18.50 -2.53 -10.35
CA PRO A 107 -17.84 -1.28 -10.01
C PRO A 107 -18.47 -0.64 -8.77
N ILE A 108 -17.62 -0.05 -7.94
CA ILE A 108 -18.02 0.68 -6.74
C ILE A 108 -17.03 1.78 -6.42
N THR A 109 -17.53 2.87 -5.85
CA THR A 109 -16.69 3.96 -5.39
C THR A 109 -16.26 3.72 -3.94
N ILE A 110 -14.96 3.88 -3.68
CA ILE A 110 -14.39 3.92 -2.33
C ILE A 110 -13.94 5.36 -2.08
N ALA A 111 -14.47 5.98 -1.02
CA ALA A 111 -14.06 7.29 -0.57
C ALA A 111 -13.21 7.14 0.70
N LEU A 112 -12.00 7.71 0.67
CA LEU A 112 -11.15 7.91 1.83
C LEU A 112 -11.27 9.37 2.23
N ASP A 113 -12.13 9.64 3.20
CA ASP A 113 -12.32 10.96 3.79
C ASP A 113 -11.86 10.91 5.24
N PHE A 114 -10.65 11.40 5.50
CA PHE A 114 -10.05 11.38 6.81
C PHE A 114 -9.49 12.75 7.16
N SER A 115 -9.60 13.14 8.43
CA SER A 115 -9.08 14.42 8.91
C SER A 115 -7.66 14.33 9.47
N HIS A 116 -7.25 13.13 9.88
CA HIS A 116 -5.97 12.86 10.53
C HIS A 116 -5.40 11.52 10.09
N CYS A 117 -4.08 11.40 10.23
CA CYS A 117 -3.38 10.13 10.08
C CYS A 117 -2.66 9.78 11.37
N ASP A 118 -2.67 8.50 11.73
CA ASP A 118 -2.00 7.96 12.91
C ASP A 118 -1.26 6.67 12.56
N THR A 119 -0.44 6.17 13.47
CA THR A 119 0.23 4.87 13.36
C THR A 119 -0.33 3.95 14.42
N LEU A 120 -0.77 2.76 14.01
CA LEU A 120 -1.20 1.74 14.94
C LEU A 120 0.00 1.27 15.76
N GLN A 121 -0.14 1.22 17.07
CA GLN A 121 0.77 0.56 17.98
C GLN A 121 -0.05 -0.33 18.91
N PHE A 122 0.23 -1.64 18.86
CA PHE A 122 -0.58 -2.63 19.57
C PHE A 122 -0.65 -2.36 21.06
N GLY A 123 -1.87 -2.38 21.62
CA GLY A 123 -2.12 -2.11 23.04
C GLY A 123 -1.68 -0.71 23.52
N LYS A 124 -1.34 0.20 22.59
CA LYS A 124 -0.92 1.59 22.90
C LYS A 124 -1.77 2.62 22.17
N THR A 125 -2.15 2.35 20.94
CA THR A 125 -3.10 3.18 20.20
C THR A 125 -4.50 2.79 20.64
N SER A 126 -5.27 3.77 21.12
CA SER A 126 -6.72 3.68 21.28
C SER A 126 -7.28 5.01 20.84
N LEU A 127 -7.96 5.02 19.68
CA LEU A 127 -8.66 6.20 19.21
C LEU A 127 -9.97 6.34 19.99
N GLY A 128 -10.64 5.23 20.28
CA GLY A 128 -11.97 5.21 20.89
C GLY A 128 -13.08 5.39 19.86
N SER A 129 -14.33 5.32 20.31
CA SER A 129 -15.50 5.50 19.45
C SER A 129 -15.57 6.90 18.83
N GLY A 130 -16.00 7.03 17.58
CA GLY A 130 -16.16 8.33 16.90
C GLY A 130 -14.93 8.81 16.13
N HIS A 131 -13.90 7.96 15.99
CA HIS A 131 -12.67 8.23 15.27
C HIS A 131 -12.54 7.38 13.98
N GLU A 132 -13.67 7.05 13.36
CA GLU A 132 -13.72 6.26 12.11
C GLU A 132 -13.16 7.03 10.90
N ASN A 133 -12.95 8.35 11.06
CA ASN A 133 -12.35 9.26 10.07
C ASN A 133 -10.83 9.45 10.25
N VAL A 134 -10.16 8.60 11.02
CA VAL A 134 -8.69 8.58 11.13
C VAL A 134 -8.14 7.49 10.22
N LEU A 135 -7.20 7.85 9.36
CA LEU A 135 -6.44 6.87 8.58
C LEU A 135 -5.25 6.38 9.41
N THR A 136 -5.29 5.14 9.83
CA THR A 136 -4.21 4.53 10.62
C THR A 136 -3.30 3.69 9.72
N ARG A 137 -1.99 3.97 9.72
CA ARG A 137 -0.98 3.10 9.11
C ARG A 137 -0.66 1.93 10.03
N GLY A 138 -0.57 0.72 9.47
CA GLY A 138 -0.11 -0.47 10.20
C GLY A 138 1.33 -0.32 10.69
N TYR A 139 1.66 -0.93 11.84
CA TYR A 139 3.03 -0.94 12.35
C TYR A 139 3.93 -1.87 11.54
N GLU A 140 5.23 -1.56 11.47
CA GLU A 140 6.24 -2.41 10.85
C GLU A 140 6.21 -3.84 11.45
N GLY A 141 6.17 -4.86 10.59
CA GLY A 141 6.05 -6.26 11.00
C GLY A 141 4.61 -6.79 11.10
N TYR A 142 3.58 -5.98 10.82
CA TYR A 142 2.20 -6.45 10.67
C TYR A 142 1.93 -6.88 9.22
N PRO A 143 1.70 -8.17 8.96
CA PRO A 143 1.95 -8.72 7.62
C PRO A 143 0.81 -8.55 6.60
N ARG A 144 -0.25 -7.77 6.88
CA ARG A 144 -1.53 -7.94 6.15
C ARG A 144 -2.26 -6.69 5.69
N PHE A 145 -2.31 -5.62 6.48
CA PHE A 145 -2.94 -4.38 6.05
C PHE A 145 -2.03 -3.22 6.36
N ASP A 146 -1.84 -2.38 5.35
CA ASP A 146 -0.93 -1.24 5.39
C ASP A 146 -1.66 -0.02 5.95
N PHE A 147 -2.98 0.07 5.70
CA PHE A 147 -3.81 1.15 6.22
C PHE A 147 -5.18 0.66 6.69
N ILE A 148 -5.75 1.37 7.67
CA ILE A 148 -7.06 1.10 8.26
C ILE A 148 -7.79 2.43 8.43
N GLN A 149 -9.06 2.50 8.01
CA GLN A 149 -9.93 3.65 8.26
C GLN A 149 -11.33 3.16 8.63
N GLY A 150 -11.68 3.24 9.90
CA GLY A 150 -12.93 2.66 10.41
C GLY A 150 -13.00 1.16 10.06
N PRO A 151 -14.06 0.70 9.38
CA PRO A 151 -14.17 -0.70 8.94
C PRO A 151 -13.49 -0.97 7.57
N LEU A 152 -12.78 0.00 6.99
CA LEU A 152 -12.06 -0.16 5.72
C LEU A 152 -10.61 -0.57 5.96
N PHE A 153 -10.22 -1.73 5.44
CA PHE A 153 -8.86 -2.26 5.54
C PHE A 153 -8.20 -2.21 4.17
N ILE A 154 -6.99 -1.64 4.06
CA ILE A 154 -6.30 -1.42 2.79
C ILE A 154 -5.01 -2.24 2.77
N GLN A 155 -4.82 -2.96 1.66
CA GLN A 155 -3.61 -3.74 1.38
C GLN A 155 -3.06 -3.28 0.02
N ALA A 156 -1.83 -2.79 0.00
CA ALA A 156 -1.14 -2.26 -1.16
C ALA A 156 -0.03 -3.24 -1.58
N SER A 157 0.04 -3.54 -2.87
CA SER A 157 1.14 -4.36 -3.40
C SER A 157 1.39 -4.10 -4.86
N ILE A 158 2.65 -4.19 -5.28
CA ILE A 158 3.05 -4.20 -6.69
C ILE A 158 2.63 -5.49 -7.43
N GLY A 159 2.25 -6.56 -6.71
CA GLY A 159 1.83 -7.84 -7.30
C GLY A 159 0.36 -7.87 -7.71
N ASP A 160 -0.07 -8.90 -8.43
CA ASP A 160 -1.49 -9.23 -8.53
C ASP A 160 -2.01 -9.84 -7.22
N PHE A 161 -3.32 -9.71 -6.97
CA PHE A 161 -3.94 -10.20 -5.73
C PHE A 161 -3.71 -11.70 -5.52
N GLY A 162 -3.76 -12.50 -6.59
CA GLY A 162 -3.56 -13.95 -6.49
C GLY A 162 -2.17 -14.31 -5.96
N ARG A 163 -1.11 -13.66 -6.46
CA ARG A 163 0.27 -13.84 -5.97
C ARG A 163 0.46 -13.27 -4.57
N HIS A 164 -0.08 -12.07 -4.32
CA HIS A 164 0.08 -11.41 -3.03
C HIS A 164 -0.69 -12.11 -1.90
N ASN A 165 -1.85 -12.70 -2.19
CA ASN A 165 -2.70 -13.40 -1.23
C ASN A 165 -2.18 -14.82 -0.90
N THR A 166 -0.90 -14.92 -0.57
CA THR A 166 -0.20 -16.15 -0.19
C THR A 166 0.63 -15.93 1.08
N GLY A 167 1.21 -17.00 1.65
CA GLY A 167 2.12 -16.87 2.79
C GLY A 167 1.51 -16.15 4.01
N SER A 168 2.22 -15.11 4.49
CA SER A 168 1.81 -14.25 5.61
C SER A 168 0.71 -13.24 5.21
N ALA A 169 0.71 -12.76 3.97
CA ALA A 169 -0.25 -11.82 3.40
C ALA A 169 -1.60 -12.47 3.00
N LYS A 170 -1.75 -13.78 3.21
CA LYS A 170 -2.99 -14.51 2.90
C LYS A 170 -4.15 -14.01 3.76
N LEU A 171 -5.13 -13.38 3.11
CA LEU A 171 -6.28 -12.72 3.74
C LEU A 171 -7.09 -13.67 4.63
N SER A 172 -7.28 -14.93 4.23
CA SER A 172 -8.00 -15.90 5.06
C SER A 172 -7.39 -16.09 6.45
N LYS A 173 -6.06 -15.87 6.59
CA LYS A 173 -5.42 -15.96 7.90
C LYS A 173 -5.83 -14.81 8.82
N ALA A 174 -6.20 -13.64 8.29
CA ALA A 174 -6.61 -12.47 9.10
C ALA A 174 -7.88 -12.77 9.90
N PHE A 175 -8.78 -13.57 9.32
CA PHE A 175 -10.05 -13.98 9.94
C PHE A 175 -9.96 -15.28 10.75
N ASN A 176 -9.15 -16.24 10.27
CA ASN A 176 -9.21 -17.62 10.77
C ASN A 176 -8.13 -17.95 11.79
N VAL A 177 -6.98 -17.27 11.77
CA VAL A 177 -5.92 -17.50 12.75
C VAL A 177 -6.28 -16.73 14.01
N ARG A 178 -6.44 -17.47 15.10
CA ARG A 178 -6.79 -16.96 16.43
C ARG A 178 -5.50 -16.86 17.26
N ASP A 179 -5.37 -15.78 18.02
CA ASP A 179 -4.33 -15.65 19.05
C ASP A 179 -4.77 -16.36 20.34
N THR A 180 -3.89 -16.35 21.34
CA THR A 180 -4.07 -16.91 22.69
C THR A 180 -5.28 -16.32 23.44
N ASP A 181 -5.64 -15.07 23.15
CA ASP A 181 -6.84 -14.40 23.69
C ASP A 181 -8.13 -14.75 22.93
N GLY A 182 -8.05 -15.60 21.90
CA GLY A 182 -9.17 -16.02 21.08
C GLY A 182 -9.61 -15.00 20.03
N THR A 183 -8.93 -13.87 19.88
CA THR A 183 -9.22 -12.88 18.84
C THR A 183 -8.53 -13.24 17.52
N ASN A 184 -9.13 -12.88 16.39
CA ASN A 184 -8.43 -12.89 15.11
C ASN A 184 -7.79 -11.53 14.82
N GLN A 185 -7.00 -11.44 13.74
CA GLN A 185 -6.24 -10.23 13.47
C GLN A 185 -7.11 -9.00 13.20
N ILE A 186 -8.25 -9.15 12.51
CA ILE A 186 -9.19 -8.04 12.28
C ILE A 186 -9.80 -7.58 13.59
N GLU A 187 -10.24 -8.51 14.42
CA GLU A 187 -10.78 -8.23 15.75
C GLU A 187 -9.76 -7.48 16.60
N ARG A 188 -8.48 -7.86 16.55
CA ARG A 188 -7.40 -7.14 17.24
C ARG A 188 -7.22 -5.71 16.74
N TYR A 189 -7.20 -5.50 15.42
CA TYR A 189 -7.10 -4.14 14.85
C TYR A 189 -8.26 -3.25 15.31
N LEU A 190 -9.48 -3.77 15.24
CA LEU A 190 -10.66 -3.03 15.67
C LEU A 190 -10.65 -2.80 17.19
N ASN A 191 -10.22 -3.80 17.97
CA ASN A 191 -10.17 -3.69 19.42
C ASN A 191 -9.14 -2.68 19.90
N ASP A 192 -7.96 -2.66 19.29
CA ASP A 192 -6.94 -1.66 19.58
C ASP A 192 -7.45 -0.26 19.22
N LEU A 193 -7.98 -0.07 18.01
CA LEU A 193 -8.38 1.25 17.53
C LEU A 193 -9.61 1.79 18.25
N TYR A 194 -10.64 0.98 18.43
CA TYR A 194 -11.98 1.45 18.76
C TYR A 194 -12.51 0.91 20.10
N GLY A 195 -11.74 0.07 20.79
CA GLY A 195 -12.14 -0.56 22.06
C GLY A 195 -12.70 -1.97 21.88
N PRO A 196 -13.01 -2.71 22.96
CA PRO A 196 -13.31 -4.14 22.92
C PRO A 196 -14.63 -4.48 22.19
N ASP A 197 -14.92 -5.79 22.12
CA ASP A 197 -16.18 -6.39 21.65
C ASP A 197 -16.45 -6.33 20.13
N HIS A 198 -15.42 -6.06 19.33
CA HIS A 198 -15.52 -6.24 17.88
C HIS A 198 -15.43 -7.72 17.50
N SER A 199 -16.30 -8.15 16.58
CA SER A 199 -16.23 -9.49 15.98
C SER A 199 -16.13 -9.40 14.46
N ALA A 200 -15.23 -10.19 13.88
CA ALA A 200 -15.07 -10.30 12.45
C ALA A 200 -15.05 -11.78 12.05
N LYS A 201 -15.99 -12.19 11.21
CA LYS A 201 -16.07 -13.56 10.69
C LYS A 201 -16.06 -13.53 9.17
N ILE A 202 -15.28 -14.42 8.57
CA ILE A 202 -15.27 -14.58 7.12
C ILE A 202 -16.67 -15.03 6.65
N HIS A 203 -17.22 -14.37 5.63
CA HIS A 203 -18.58 -14.56 5.09
C HIS A 203 -19.76 -14.08 5.94
N VAL A 204 -19.52 -13.49 7.11
CA VAL A 204 -20.57 -12.73 7.80
C VAL A 204 -20.31 -11.27 7.47
N PRO A 205 -21.20 -10.59 6.72
CA PRO A 205 -21.04 -9.18 6.43
C PRO A 205 -20.98 -8.43 7.76
N VAL A 206 -19.80 -7.94 8.13
CA VAL A 206 -19.69 -6.94 9.16
C VAL A 206 -20.14 -5.64 8.50
N PRO A 207 -21.19 -4.96 8.99
CA PRO A 207 -21.68 -3.74 8.36
C PRO A 207 -20.54 -2.73 8.17
N GLY A 208 -20.35 -2.28 6.92
CA GLY A 208 -19.28 -1.35 6.56
C GLY A 208 -17.90 -1.98 6.33
N PHE A 209 -17.67 -3.24 6.72
CA PHE A 209 -16.37 -3.89 6.54
C PHE A 209 -16.05 -4.12 5.07
N ARG A 210 -14.87 -3.68 4.66
CA ARG A 210 -14.37 -3.84 3.29
C ARG A 210 -12.87 -3.99 3.30
N VAL A 211 -12.35 -4.81 2.40
CA VAL A 211 -10.93 -4.88 2.11
C VAL A 211 -10.69 -4.22 0.76
N VAL A 212 -9.77 -3.27 0.68
CA VAL A 212 -9.34 -2.64 -0.57
C VAL A 212 -7.94 -3.11 -0.88
N TYR A 213 -7.80 -3.85 -1.96
CA TYR A 213 -6.53 -4.21 -2.55
C TYR A 213 -6.13 -3.15 -3.57
N ILE A 214 -5.02 -2.46 -3.30
CA ILE A 214 -4.43 -1.47 -4.19
C ILE A 214 -3.28 -2.12 -4.95
N ARG A 215 -3.41 -2.20 -6.27
CA ARG A 215 -2.37 -2.77 -7.13
C ARG A 215 -1.42 -1.68 -7.63
N GLY A 216 -0.12 -1.88 -7.41
CA GLY A 216 0.97 -0.99 -7.82
C GLY A 216 1.61 -1.32 -9.17
N SER A 217 1.00 -2.20 -9.95
CA SER A 217 1.47 -2.55 -11.30
C SER A 217 0.32 -2.57 -12.31
N PRO A 218 0.59 -2.29 -13.59
CA PRO A 218 -0.42 -2.36 -14.63
C PRO A 218 -1.06 -3.75 -14.74
N GLY A 219 -2.30 -3.78 -15.21
CA GLY A 219 -2.97 -5.00 -15.65
C GLY A 219 -4.34 -5.21 -15.02
N LYS A 220 -5.17 -5.98 -15.74
CA LYS A 220 -6.55 -6.21 -15.34
C LYS A 220 -6.67 -7.29 -14.25
N PRO A 221 -7.52 -7.08 -13.24
CA PRO A 221 -7.90 -8.14 -12.30
C PRO A 221 -8.62 -9.26 -13.07
N SER A 222 -8.31 -10.52 -12.74
CA SER A 222 -8.87 -11.69 -13.45
C SER A 222 -9.03 -12.92 -12.54
N HIS A 223 -9.45 -12.70 -11.29
CA HIS A 223 -9.51 -13.75 -10.27
C HIS A 223 -10.94 -14.26 -10.00
N ARG A 224 -11.61 -14.80 -11.02
CA ARG A 224 -13.01 -15.27 -10.93
C ARG A 224 -13.31 -16.20 -9.74
N ASP A 225 -12.41 -17.14 -9.47
CA ASP A 225 -12.61 -18.10 -8.37
C ASP A 225 -12.37 -17.49 -6.99
N LEU A 226 -11.55 -16.43 -6.91
CA LEU A 226 -11.28 -15.73 -5.65
C LEU A 226 -12.43 -14.81 -5.27
N VAL A 227 -13.21 -14.26 -6.22
CA VAL A 227 -14.39 -13.43 -5.92
C VAL A 227 -15.38 -14.16 -5.03
N LYS A 228 -15.60 -15.46 -5.28
CA LYS A 228 -16.49 -16.29 -4.43
C LYS A 228 -15.97 -16.46 -3.01
N ARG A 229 -14.65 -16.47 -2.84
CA ARG A 229 -13.98 -16.68 -1.54
C ARG A 229 -13.81 -15.39 -0.76
N PHE A 230 -13.75 -14.26 -1.46
CA PHE A 230 -13.48 -12.94 -0.90
C PHE A 230 -14.41 -11.89 -1.53
N PRO A 231 -15.73 -12.00 -1.30
CA PRO A 231 -16.72 -11.10 -1.94
C PRO A 231 -16.60 -9.65 -1.48
N ASP A 232 -15.99 -9.42 -0.31
CA ASP A 232 -15.80 -8.11 0.31
C ASP A 232 -14.48 -7.42 -0.10
N VAL A 233 -13.65 -8.09 -0.91
CA VAL A 233 -12.43 -7.49 -1.46
C VAL A 233 -12.78 -6.66 -2.68
N ARG A 234 -12.27 -5.43 -2.68
CA ARG A 234 -12.35 -4.48 -3.77
C ARG A 234 -10.95 -4.21 -4.30
N HIS A 235 -10.82 -4.12 -5.61
CA HIS A 235 -9.57 -3.89 -6.31
C HIS A 235 -9.57 -2.48 -6.89
N ALA A 236 -8.61 -1.66 -6.45
CA ALA A 236 -8.25 -0.41 -7.10
C ALA A 236 -7.05 -0.67 -8.03
N SER A 237 -7.19 -0.33 -9.31
CA SER A 237 -6.13 -0.56 -10.29
C SER A 237 -5.00 0.46 -10.16
N PHE A 238 -3.87 0.12 -10.74
CA PHE A 238 -2.73 1.00 -10.79
C PHE A 238 -3.03 2.31 -11.54
N GLU A 239 -3.78 2.23 -12.64
CA GLU A 239 -4.20 3.40 -13.42
C GLU A 239 -5.10 4.31 -12.60
N GLU A 240 -6.05 3.75 -11.84
CA GLU A 240 -6.92 4.51 -10.95
C GLU A 240 -6.11 5.25 -9.88
N VAL A 241 -5.17 4.56 -9.25
CA VAL A 241 -4.28 5.13 -8.22
C VAL A 241 -3.41 6.23 -8.82
N LYS A 242 -2.83 6.00 -9.99
CA LYS A 242 -1.99 6.99 -10.69
C LYS A 242 -2.76 8.27 -10.97
N GLU A 243 -3.94 8.14 -11.58
CA GLU A 243 -4.75 9.29 -12.01
C GLU A 243 -5.27 10.10 -10.81
N ASN A 244 -5.68 9.44 -9.72
CA ASN A 244 -6.27 10.13 -8.58
C ASN A 244 -5.27 10.61 -7.53
N LEU A 245 -4.11 9.94 -7.38
CA LEU A 245 -3.14 10.28 -6.32
C LEU A 245 -1.88 10.98 -6.84
N PHE A 246 -1.41 10.64 -8.03
CA PHE A 246 -0.08 11.06 -8.50
C PHE A 246 -0.13 12.13 -9.60
N LYS A 247 -1.24 12.24 -10.33
CA LYS A 247 -1.37 13.21 -11.44
C LYS A 247 -1.62 14.64 -10.97
N ILE A 248 -2.13 14.83 -9.75
CA ILE A 248 -2.46 16.15 -9.18
C ILE A 248 -1.21 17.01 -8.93
N ILE A 249 0.00 16.44 -8.96
CA ILE A 249 1.26 17.12 -8.62
C ILE A 249 1.86 17.91 -9.80
N VAL A 250 1.31 17.81 -11.02
CA VAL A 250 1.90 18.40 -12.25
C VAL A 250 1.28 19.76 -12.64
N THR A 251 0.56 20.44 -11.74
CA THR A 251 0.00 21.78 -12.01
C THR A 251 0.51 22.84 -11.07
#